data_AF-A0A3P3QW93-F1
#
_entry.id   AF-A0A3P3QW93-F1
#
_cell.length_a   1.000
_cell.length_b   1.000
_cell.length_c   1.000
_cell.angle_alpha   90.00
_cell.angle_beta   90.00
_cell.angle_gamma   90.00
#
_symmetry.space_group_name_H-M   'P 1'
#
loop_
_entity.id
_entity.type
_entity.pdbx_description
1 polymer ?
#
loop_
_entity_poly.entity_id
_entity_poly.type
_entity_poly.pdbx_seq_one_letter_code
_entity_poly.pdbx_strand_id
1 'polypeptide(L)'
;MLSRKITIKNPSGLHLRPAGVLSQTAMKFKSDIIIEYGEKRIVAKSVLNVMAAGIKSGTEVNLIVEGDDEEEAMKTLVEAIESGLGEK
;
A
#
# COMPACT_ATOMS: atom_id res chain seq x y z
N MET A 1 12.47 10.04 4.49
CA MET A 1 11.24 9.93 3.70
C MET A 1 11.56 9.31 2.35
N LEU A 2 10.90 8.20 2.01
CA LEU A 2 10.99 7.53 0.71
C LEU A 2 9.65 7.61 -0.04
N SER A 3 9.71 7.66 -1.37
CA SER A 3 8.53 7.69 -2.24
C SER A 3 8.76 6.80 -3.45
N ARG A 4 7.77 5.97 -3.80
CA ARG A 4 7.83 5.10 -4.97
C ARG A 4 6.46 4.98 -5.63
N LYS A 5 6.42 5.25 -6.93
CA LYS A 5 5.27 4.95 -7.78
C LYS A 5 5.17 3.46 -8.04
N ILE A 6 3.98 2.89 -7.87
CA ILE A 6 3.71 1.47 -8.07
C ILE A 6 2.33 1.26 -8.67
N THR A 7 2.23 0.34 -9.62
CA THR A 7 0.95 -0.05 -10.23
C THR A 7 0.33 -1.20 -9.45
N ILE A 8 -0.93 -1.04 -9.03
CA ILE A 8 -1.70 -2.13 -8.42
C ILE A 8 -2.16 -3.09 -9.51
N LYS A 9 -1.69 -4.34 -9.47
CA LYS A 9 -1.99 -5.37 -10.48
C LYS A 9 -3.04 -6.37 -10.03
N ASN A 10 -3.43 -6.38 -8.76
CA ASN A 10 -4.53 -7.19 -8.24
C ASN A 10 -5.77 -7.05 -9.14
N PRO A 11 -6.34 -8.15 -9.68
CA PRO A 11 -7.48 -8.07 -10.61
C PRO A 11 -8.67 -7.29 -10.06
N SER A 12 -8.91 -7.41 -8.76
CA SER A 12 -9.99 -6.78 -8.00
C SER A 12 -9.58 -5.45 -7.33
N GLY A 13 -8.37 -4.95 -7.61
CA GLY A 13 -7.80 -3.76 -6.96
C GLY A 13 -7.53 -3.96 -5.47
N LEU A 14 -7.49 -2.89 -4.68
CA LEU A 14 -7.28 -2.96 -3.22
C LEU A 14 -8.61 -3.13 -2.47
N HIS A 15 -9.33 -4.21 -2.72
CA HIS A 15 -10.50 -4.62 -1.93
C HIS A 15 -10.09 -5.33 -0.63
N LEU A 16 -11.06 -5.89 0.10
CA LEU A 16 -10.86 -6.44 1.45
C LEU A 16 -9.62 -7.33 1.65
N ARG A 17 -9.38 -8.31 0.77
CA ARG A 17 -8.26 -9.25 0.93
C ARG A 17 -6.90 -8.58 0.70
N PRO A 18 -6.59 -8.00 -0.48
CA PRO A 18 -5.31 -7.35 -0.72
C PRO A 18 -5.11 -6.11 0.16
N ALA A 19 -6.16 -5.34 0.47
CA ALA A 19 -6.09 -4.25 1.44
C ALA A 19 -5.73 -4.76 2.85
N GLY A 20 -6.28 -5.91 3.26
CA GLY A 20 -5.97 -6.55 4.53
C GLY A 20 -4.51 -6.97 4.61
N VAL A 21 -3.99 -7.66 3.59
CA VAL A 21 -2.57 -8.07 3.52
C VAL A 21 -1.64 -6.86 3.51
N LEU A 22 -1.98 -5.83 2.72
CA LEU A 22 -1.21 -4.58 2.69
C LEU A 22 -1.17 -3.90 4.06
N SER A 23 -2.33 -3.78 4.72
CA SER A 23 -2.45 -3.13 6.03
C SER A 23 -1.73 -3.90 7.11
N GLN A 24 -1.89 -5.22 7.16
CA GLN A 24 -1.16 -6.08 8.09
C GLN A 24 0.35 -6.01 7.89
N THR A 25 0.80 -5.89 6.63
CA THR A 25 2.22 -5.72 6.33
C THR A 25 2.71 -4.35 6.79
N ALA A 26 1.97 -3.28 6.49
CA ALA A 26 2.29 -1.91 6.91
C ALA A 26 2.32 -1.75 8.44
N MET A 27 1.44 -2.42 9.17
CA MET A 27 1.36 -2.36 10.64
C MET A 27 2.58 -2.95 11.37
N LYS A 28 3.46 -3.69 10.66
CA LYS A 28 4.71 -4.22 11.24
C LYS A 28 5.77 -3.14 11.48
N PHE A 29 5.64 -2.00 10.81
CA PHE A 29 6.64 -0.94 10.80
C PHE A 29 6.21 0.25 11.65
N LYS A 30 7.20 0.93 12.22
CA LYS A 30 7.00 2.18 12.98
C LYS A 30 6.69 3.34 12.05
N SER A 31 7.32 3.37 10.87
CA SER A 31 7.14 4.41 9.85
C SER A 31 5.69 4.70 9.52
N ASP A 32 5.38 5.96 9.28
CA ASP A 32 4.12 6.36 8.66
C ASP A 32 4.13 5.93 7.19
N ILE A 33 3.07 5.26 6.77
CA ILE A 33 2.95 4.68 5.43
C ILE A 33 1.68 5.21 4.80
N ILE A 34 1.86 6.02 3.76
CA ILE A 34 0.78 6.71 3.05
C ILE A 34 0.76 6.23 1.60
N ILE A 35 -0.44 6.02 1.07
CA ILE A 35 -0.68 5.83 -0.35
C ILE A 35 -1.33 7.11 -0.86
N GLU A 36 -0.71 7.75 -1.84
CA GLU A 36 -1.28 8.85 -2.60
C GLU A 36 -1.93 8.32 -3.88
N TYR A 37 -3.21 8.67 -4.06
CA TYR A 37 -4.00 8.30 -5.22
C TYR A 37 -4.92 9.47 -5.62
N GLY A 38 -4.59 10.14 -6.72
CA GLY A 38 -5.20 11.42 -7.07
C GLY A 38 -4.91 12.46 -5.99
N GLU A 39 -5.95 13.11 -5.48
CA GLU A 39 -5.84 14.07 -4.37
C GLU A 39 -5.97 13.40 -2.99
N LYS A 40 -6.18 12.08 -2.93
CA LYS A 40 -6.37 11.36 -1.67
C LYS A 40 -5.02 10.96 -1.09
N ARG A 41 -4.85 11.16 0.22
CA ARG A 41 -3.81 10.54 1.05
C ARG A 41 -4.45 9.48 1.94
N ILE A 42 -3.99 8.26 1.83
CA ILE A 42 -4.59 7.09 2.47
C ILE A 42 -3.59 6.46 3.44
N VAL A 43 -3.99 6.27 4.70
CA VAL A 43 -3.16 5.57 5.70
C VAL A 43 -3.14 4.08 5.40
N ALA A 44 -2.00 3.56 4.95
CA ALA A 44 -1.87 2.17 4.53
C ALA A 44 -2.03 1.17 5.68
N LYS A 45 -1.78 1.60 6.92
CA LYS A 45 -1.99 0.78 8.13
C LYS A 45 -3.47 0.53 8.46
N SER A 46 -4.40 1.22 7.80
CA SER A 46 -5.84 1.06 8.02
C SER A 46 -6.52 0.41 6.82
N VAL A 47 -6.93 -0.85 6.98
CA VAL A 47 -7.65 -1.61 5.95
C VAL A 47 -8.90 -0.91 5.46
N LEU A 48 -9.64 -0.23 6.36
CA LEU A 48 -10.84 0.51 6.00
C LEU A 48 -10.52 1.73 5.12
N ASN A 49 -9.44 2.47 5.42
CA ASN A 49 -9.02 3.61 4.60
C ASN A 49 -8.59 3.13 3.20
N VAL A 50 -7.81 2.06 3.13
CA VAL A 50 -7.34 1.48 1.86
C VAL A 50 -8.53 1.02 1.01
N MET A 51 -9.51 0.33 1.60
CA MET A 51 -10.71 -0.09 0.88
C MET A 51 -11.56 1.09 0.41
N ALA A 52 -11.77 2.09 1.28
CA ALA A 52 -12.55 3.28 0.97
C ALA A 52 -11.91 4.15 -0.12
N ALA A 53 -10.59 4.03 -0.34
CA ALA A 53 -9.87 4.71 -1.39
C ALA A 53 -10.40 4.36 -2.80
N GLY A 54 -10.89 3.12 -2.97
CA GLY A 54 -11.43 2.63 -4.23
C GLY A 54 -10.35 2.45 -5.31
N ILE A 55 -9.13 2.08 -4.93
CA ILE A 55 -7.99 1.88 -5.85
C ILE A 55 -8.24 0.61 -6.67
N LYS A 56 -8.31 0.74 -7.99
CA LYS A 56 -8.62 -0.34 -8.94
C LYS A 56 -7.36 -0.95 -9.54
N SER A 57 -7.49 -2.13 -10.13
CA SER A 57 -6.43 -2.73 -10.95
C SER A 57 -5.96 -1.78 -12.06
N GLY A 58 -4.66 -1.79 -12.34
CA GLY A 58 -4.01 -0.91 -13.32
C GLY A 58 -3.77 0.52 -12.82
N THR A 59 -4.19 0.87 -11.60
CA THR A 59 -3.96 2.20 -11.03
C THR A 59 -2.51 2.35 -10.58
N GLU A 60 -1.82 3.41 -11.03
CA GLU A 60 -0.57 3.85 -10.42
C GLU A 60 -0.88 4.67 -9.16
N VAL A 61 -0.26 4.29 -8.05
CA VAL A 61 -0.30 5.01 -6.79
C VAL A 61 1.11 5.40 -6.36
N ASN A 62 1.24 6.44 -5.56
CA ASN A 62 2.51 6.81 -4.96
C ASN A 62 2.56 6.31 -3.51
N LEU A 63 3.40 5.32 -3.24
CA LEU A 63 3.65 4.82 -1.89
C LEU A 63 4.71 5.70 -1.23
N ILE A 64 4.37 6.28 -0.09
CA ILE A 64 5.23 7.13 0.71
C ILE A 64 5.46 6.46 2.05
N VAL A 65 6.71 6.42 2.48
CA VAL A 65 7.12 5.86 3.78
C VAL A 65 8.04 6.85 4.47
N GLU A 66 7.74 7.17 5.72
CA GLU A 66 8.51 8.11 6.53
C GLU A 66 8.70 7.59 7.96
N GLY A 67 9.95 7.43 8.38
CA GLY A 67 10.29 7.02 9.74
C GLY A 67 11.59 6.23 9.85
N ASP A 68 11.89 5.76 11.05
CA ASP A 68 13.17 5.13 11.38
C ASP A 68 13.45 3.82 10.62
N ASP A 69 12.39 3.11 10.21
CA ASP A 69 12.45 1.84 9.47
C ASP A 69 11.96 1.98 8.01
N GLU A 70 12.04 3.18 7.44
CA GLU A 70 11.43 3.49 6.14
C GLU A 70 12.01 2.68 4.97
N GLU A 71 13.31 2.38 4.98
CA GLU A 71 13.95 1.57 3.93
C GLU A 71 13.42 0.14 3.91
N GLU A 72 13.35 -0.51 5.07
CA GLU A 72 12.86 -1.88 5.22
C GLU A 72 11.35 -1.97 4.94
N ALA A 73 10.59 -0.99 5.43
CA ALA A 73 9.17 -0.86 5.19
C ALA A 73 8.86 -0.67 3.70
N MET A 74 9.55 0.27 3.03
CA MET A 74 9.40 0.49 1.58
C MET A 74 9.69 -0.78 0.80
N LYS A 75 10.82 -1.45 1.07
CA LYS A 75 11.17 -2.69 0.38
C LYS A 75 10.09 -3.76 0.55
N THR A 76 9.69 -4.03 1.79
CA THR A 76 8.72 -5.08 2.13
C THR A 76 7.34 -4.81 1.52
N LEU A 77 6.88 -3.56 1.55
CA LEU A 77 5.58 -3.19 0.99
C LEU A 77 5.56 -3.29 -0.53
N VAL A 78 6.63 -2.87 -1.20
CA VAL A 78 6.74 -3.01 -2.65
C VAL A 78 6.72 -4.50 -3.02
N GLU A 79 7.52 -5.33 -2.34
CA GLU A 79 7.52 -6.79 -2.58
C GLU A 79 6.13 -7.41 -2.35
N ALA A 80 5.41 -6.98 -1.31
CA ALA A 80 4.05 -7.43 -1.03
C ALA A 80 3.06 -7.01 -2.14
N ILE A 81 3.17 -5.78 -2.65
CA ILE A 81 2.32 -5.28 -3.75
C ILE A 81 2.64 -6.00 -5.06
N GLU A 82 3.92 -6.16 -5.39
CA GLU A 82 4.37 -6.84 -6.62
C GLU A 82 4.06 -8.35 -6.62
N SER A 83 4.04 -8.98 -5.44
CA SER A 83 3.61 -10.38 -5.27
C SER A 83 2.09 -10.56 -5.23
N GLY A 84 1.32 -9.49 -5.39
CA GLY A 84 -0.14 -9.54 -5.52
C GLY A 84 -0.90 -9.59 -4.20
N LEU A 85 -0.29 -9.26 -3.05
CA LEU A 85 -1.02 -9.09 -1.78
C LEU A 85 -1.93 -10.27 -1.39
N GLY A 86 -1.49 -11.51 -1.68
CA GLY A 86 -2.27 -12.72 -1.41
C GLY A 86 -3.34 -13.06 -2.45
N GLU A 87 -3.31 -12.40 -3.61
CA GLU A 87 -4.11 -12.74 -4.78
C GLU A 87 -3.22 -13.09 -5.97
N LYS A 88 -3.64 -14.07 -6.76
CA LYS A 88 -2.97 -14.48 -7.99
C LYS A 88 -3.69 -13.88 -9.19
#